data_AF-A0A1G2ZA88-F1
#
_entry.id   AF-A0A1G2ZA88-F1
#
_cell.length_a   1.000
_cell.length_b   1.000
_cell.length_c   1.000
_cell.angle_alpha   90.00
_cell.angle_beta   90.00
_cell.angle_gamma   90.00
#
_symmetry.space_group_name_H-M   'P 1'
#
loop_
_entity.id
_entity.type
_entity.pdbx_description
1 polymer ?
#
loop_
_entity_poly.entity_id
_entity_poly.type
_entity_poly.pdbx_seq_one_letter_code
_entity_poly.pdbx_strand_id
1 'polypeptide(L)'
;MGGLVGDNQLGVVTTCYSTVAVEGGIDYTGGLVGRVNGEYGYGTVTTSFWDIETSGYSEASEGTGVPTREMQKGATFLDAGWDFVGETANGTEDIWWILEGKDYPHLWWEAAEK
;
A
#
# COMPACT_ATOMS: atom_id res chain seq x y z
N MET A 1 -10.50 11.99 0.36
CA MET A 1 -10.77 10.55 0.61
C MET A 1 -9.48 9.76 0.44
N GLY A 2 -9.36 8.57 1.04
CA GLY A 2 -8.19 7.70 0.82
C GLY A 2 -8.59 6.37 0.22
N GLY A 3 -7.74 5.80 -0.63
CA GLY A 3 -7.95 4.47 -1.22
C GLY A 3 -7.99 3.33 -0.20
N LEU A 4 -7.53 3.57 1.04
CA LEU A 4 -7.67 2.67 2.19
C LEU A 4 -8.29 3.38 3.40
N VAL A 5 -7.77 4.56 3.77
CA VAL A 5 -8.20 5.29 4.98
C VAL A 5 -8.56 6.74 4.66
N GLY A 6 -9.75 7.19 5.09
CA GLY A 6 -10.20 8.57 4.89
C GLY A 6 -9.44 9.60 5.74
N ASP A 7 -9.33 9.36 7.04
CA ASP A 7 -8.70 10.26 8.02
C ASP A 7 -7.96 9.45 9.09
N ASN A 8 -6.65 9.70 9.25
CA ASN A 8 -5.75 9.00 10.16
C ASN A 8 -4.98 10.00 11.04
N GLN A 9 -5.61 10.57 12.07
CA GLN A 9 -4.98 11.65 12.87
C GLN A 9 -4.02 11.16 13.97
N LEU A 10 -4.18 9.92 14.45
CA LEU A 10 -3.41 9.35 15.57
C LEU A 10 -3.16 7.84 15.41
N GLY A 11 -3.53 7.28 14.25
CA GLY A 11 -3.36 5.86 13.96
C GLY A 11 -2.08 5.58 13.19
N VAL A 12 -1.79 4.29 13.10
CA VAL A 12 -0.65 3.77 12.35
C VAL A 12 -1.18 2.92 11.21
N VAL A 13 -0.83 3.29 9.99
CA VAL A 13 -1.04 2.49 8.79
C VAL A 13 0.31 1.95 8.38
N THR A 14 0.49 0.63 8.42
CA THR A 14 1.76 -0.01 8.08
C THR A 14 1.53 -1.27 7.27
N THR A 15 2.42 -1.55 6.32
CA THR A 15 2.38 -2.78 5.51
C THR A 15 1.03 -2.96 4.82
N CYS A 16 0.55 -1.90 4.18
CA CYS A 16 -0.72 -1.88 3.44
C CYS A 16 -0.52 -1.40 1.99
N TYR A 17 -1.45 -1.72 1.10
CA TYR A 17 -1.47 -1.12 -0.23
C TYR A 17 -2.89 -0.79 -0.71
N SER A 18 -3.02 0.07 -1.72
CA SER A 18 -4.30 0.31 -2.42
C SER A 18 -4.10 0.39 -3.93
N THR A 19 -5.07 -0.17 -4.66
CA THR A 19 -5.15 -0.15 -6.13
C THR A 19 -6.47 0.49 -6.61
N VAL A 20 -7.22 1.09 -5.69
CA VAL A 20 -8.57 1.60 -5.96
C VAL A 20 -8.50 3.01 -6.53
N ALA A 21 -9.35 3.30 -7.52
CA ALA A 21 -9.55 4.65 -8.03
C ALA A 21 -10.06 5.59 -6.93
N VAL A 22 -9.41 6.74 -6.79
CA VAL A 22 -9.81 7.77 -5.83
C VAL A 22 -10.28 9.00 -6.60
N GLU A 23 -11.53 9.38 -6.40
CA GLU A 23 -12.11 10.59 -7.02
C GLU A 23 -12.31 11.66 -5.96
N GLY A 24 -11.77 12.87 -6.11
CA GLY A 24 -11.98 13.91 -5.10
C GLY A 24 -11.18 15.19 -5.37
N GLY A 25 -11.47 16.25 -4.61
CA GLY A 25 -10.67 17.47 -4.63
C GLY A 25 -9.31 17.28 -3.94
N ILE A 26 -8.37 18.19 -4.20
CA ILE A 26 -7.00 18.14 -3.66
C ILE A 26 -6.95 18.21 -2.13
N ASP A 27 -7.96 18.83 -1.49
CA ASP A 27 -8.03 18.91 -0.04
C ASP A 27 -8.49 17.57 0.54
N TYR A 28 -7.57 16.90 1.22
CA TYR A 28 -7.79 15.64 1.95
C TYR A 28 -7.98 14.40 1.09
N THR A 29 -7.42 14.38 -0.13
CA THR A 29 -7.43 13.21 -1.01
C THR A 29 -6.04 12.61 -1.15
N GLY A 30 -5.96 11.28 -1.14
CA GLY A 30 -4.69 10.56 -1.27
C GLY A 30 -4.89 9.15 -1.80
N GLY A 31 -3.88 8.63 -2.50
CA GLY A 31 -3.93 7.30 -3.10
C GLY A 31 -4.06 6.17 -2.08
N LEU A 32 -3.56 6.37 -0.86
CA LEU A 32 -3.70 5.43 0.26
C LEU A 32 -4.50 6.03 1.43
N VAL A 33 -4.03 7.15 1.98
CA VAL A 33 -4.66 7.84 3.11
C VAL A 33 -5.01 9.27 2.70
N GLY A 34 -6.26 9.70 2.95
CA GLY A 34 -6.73 11.03 2.56
C GLY A 34 -6.16 12.16 3.42
N ARG A 35 -6.04 11.94 4.73
CA ARG A 35 -5.48 12.90 5.68
C ARG A 35 -4.76 12.19 6.81
N VAL A 36 -3.59 12.68 7.19
CA VAL A 36 -2.86 12.20 8.39
C VAL A 36 -2.69 13.26 9.47
N ASN A 37 -2.86 14.54 9.13
CA ASN A 37 -2.75 15.66 10.04
C ASN A 37 -4.13 16.13 10.49
N GLY A 38 -4.32 16.25 11.80
CA GLY A 38 -5.55 16.79 12.36
C GLY A 38 -5.31 17.62 13.61
N GLU A 39 -6.40 18.11 14.20
CA GLU A 39 -6.37 18.94 15.40
C GLU A 39 -5.72 18.22 16.59
N TYR A 40 -5.86 16.89 16.64
CA TYR A 40 -5.42 16.07 17.76
C TYR A 40 -4.04 15.44 17.58
N GLY A 41 -3.40 15.59 16.43
CA GLY A 41 -2.07 15.04 16.16
C GLY A 41 -1.83 14.63 14.71
N TYR A 42 -0.77 13.85 14.51
CA TYR A 42 -0.37 13.28 13.24
C TYR A 42 -0.43 11.75 13.31
N GLY A 43 -1.08 11.12 12.32
CA GLY A 43 -0.96 9.70 12.09
C GLY A 43 0.31 9.37 11.30
N THR A 44 0.67 8.10 11.32
CA THR A 44 1.87 7.60 10.66
C THR A 44 1.49 6.62 9.55
N VAL A 45 2.13 6.77 8.39
CA VAL A 45 2.02 5.83 7.28
C VAL A 45 3.43 5.33 6.94
N THR A 46 3.68 4.04 7.10
CA THR A 46 4.99 3.41 6.86
C THR A 46 4.84 2.17 6.00
N THR A 47 5.88 1.82 5.23
CA THR A 47 5.95 0.59 4.42
C THR A 47 4.69 0.30 3.59
N SER A 48 3.99 1.35 3.16
CA SER A 48 2.68 1.24 2.52
C SER A 48 2.65 1.97 1.19
N PHE A 49 1.91 1.42 0.25
CA PHE A 49 2.00 1.76 -1.17
C PHE A 49 0.65 2.06 -1.78
N TRP A 50 0.64 2.79 -2.89
CA TRP A 50 -0.57 2.92 -3.70
C TRP A 50 -0.21 2.97 -5.17
N ASP A 51 -1.07 2.42 -5.99
CA ASP A 51 -0.89 2.38 -7.43
C ASP A 51 -1.24 3.74 -8.06
N ILE A 52 -0.26 4.41 -8.65
CA ILE A 52 -0.47 5.74 -9.24
C ILE A 52 -1.32 5.71 -10.53
N GLU A 53 -1.33 4.59 -11.24
CA GLU A 53 -2.05 4.46 -12.51
C GLU A 53 -3.50 4.11 -12.26
N THR A 54 -3.79 3.19 -11.34
CA THR A 54 -5.18 2.78 -11.05
C THR A 54 -5.90 3.73 -10.12
N SER A 55 -5.18 4.43 -9.23
CA SER A 55 -5.80 5.41 -8.34
C SER A 55 -6.31 6.65 -9.09
N GLY A 56 -5.76 6.94 -10.28
CA GLY A 56 -6.05 8.17 -11.02
C GLY A 56 -5.54 9.44 -10.31
N TYR A 57 -4.78 9.28 -9.23
CA TYR A 57 -4.23 10.37 -8.43
C TYR A 57 -2.72 10.46 -8.71
N SER A 58 -2.20 11.64 -9.04
CA SER A 58 -0.77 11.80 -9.35
C SER A 58 -0.04 12.74 -8.40
N GLU A 59 -0.75 13.27 -7.39
CA GLU A 59 -0.14 14.15 -6.40
C GLU A 59 0.48 13.37 -5.24
N ALA A 60 1.39 14.03 -4.52
CA ALA A 60 1.98 13.47 -3.31
C ALA A 60 0.88 13.17 -2.29
N SER A 61 0.84 11.91 -1.86
CA SER A 61 -0.05 11.39 -0.83
C SER A 61 0.79 10.74 0.25
N GLU A 62 0.20 10.50 1.41
CA GLU A 62 0.79 9.68 2.45
C GLU A 62 0.92 8.23 1.99
N GLY A 63 2.07 7.61 2.28
CA GLY A 63 2.50 6.37 1.64
C GLY A 63 3.23 6.59 0.31
N THR A 64 3.78 5.53 -0.27
CA THR A 64 4.61 5.63 -1.48
C THR A 64 3.79 5.32 -2.73
N GLY A 65 3.63 6.30 -3.61
CA GLY A 65 3.02 6.10 -4.92
C GLY A 65 3.97 5.38 -5.85
N VAL A 66 3.51 4.27 -6.44
CA VAL A 66 4.32 3.41 -7.33
C VAL A 66 3.53 3.03 -8.59
N PRO A 67 4.18 2.93 -9.76
CA PRO A 67 3.52 2.46 -10.99
C PRO A 67 3.02 1.02 -10.88
N THR A 68 1.96 0.66 -11.61
CA THR A 68 1.41 -0.71 -11.62
C THR A 68 2.47 -1.77 -11.86
N ARG A 69 3.38 -1.54 -12.81
CA ARG A 69 4.45 -2.51 -13.11
C ARG A 69 5.40 -2.78 -11.94
N GLU A 70 5.55 -1.83 -11.01
CA GLU A 70 6.38 -1.98 -9.81
C GLU A 70 5.53 -2.54 -8.66
N MET A 71 4.26 -2.14 -8.55
CA MET A 71 3.27 -2.76 -7.64
C MET A 71 3.03 -4.25 -7.89
N GLN A 72 3.40 -4.73 -9.07
CA GLN A 72 3.33 -6.14 -9.46
C GLN A 72 4.66 -6.89 -9.28
N LYS A 73 5.65 -6.27 -8.64
CA LYS A 73 6.95 -6.89 -8.31
C LYS A 73 7.07 -7.08 -6.81
N GLY A 74 7.34 -8.31 -6.38
CA GLY A 74 7.58 -8.63 -4.97
C GLY A 74 8.76 -7.84 -4.40
N ALA A 75 9.78 -7.58 -5.22
CA ALA A 75 10.95 -6.78 -4.83
C ALA A 75 10.58 -5.40 -4.26
N THR A 76 9.56 -4.73 -4.78
CA THR A 76 9.12 -3.41 -4.29
C THR A 76 8.65 -3.45 -2.84
N PHE A 77 7.98 -4.53 -2.45
CA PHE A 77 7.48 -4.72 -1.09
C PHE A 77 8.55 -5.32 -0.18
N LEU A 78 9.38 -6.22 -0.73
CA LEU A 78 10.49 -6.83 -0.02
C LEU A 78 11.51 -5.77 0.44
N ASP A 79 11.84 -4.81 -0.43
CA ASP A 79 12.71 -3.68 -0.10
C ASP A 79 12.14 -2.79 1.02
N ALA A 80 10.83 -2.83 1.23
CA ALA A 80 10.14 -2.18 2.35
C ALA A 80 9.89 -3.11 3.55
N GLY A 81 10.45 -4.32 3.56
CA GLY A 81 10.40 -5.26 4.67
C GLY A 81 9.14 -6.12 4.76
N TRP A 82 8.40 -6.29 3.66
CA TRP A 82 7.28 -7.23 3.62
C TRP A 82 7.79 -8.67 3.49
N ASP A 83 7.30 -9.57 4.35
CA ASP A 83 7.71 -10.98 4.35
C ASP A 83 6.96 -11.78 3.28
N PHE A 84 7.69 -12.21 2.25
CA PHE A 84 7.17 -12.96 1.12
C PHE A 84 7.60 -14.42 1.17
N VAL A 85 6.72 -15.30 0.72
CA VAL A 85 7.00 -16.74 0.64
C VAL A 85 8.31 -17.04 -0.10
N GLY A 86 9.15 -17.86 0.53
CA GLY A 86 10.43 -18.29 -0.06
C GLY A 86 11.56 -17.29 0.09
N GLU A 87 11.36 -16.26 0.93
CA GLU A 87 12.37 -15.32 1.39
C GLU A 87 12.72 -15.61 2.87
N THR A 88 13.91 -15.22 3.33
CA THR A 88 14.31 -15.46 4.73
C THR A 88 15.07 -14.30 5.39
N ALA A 89 15.28 -13.17 4.71
CA ALA A 89 16.09 -12.08 5.24
C ALA A 89 15.27 -11.13 6.10
N ASN A 90 13.95 -11.06 5.93
CA ASN A 90 13.08 -10.20 6.74
C ASN A 90 12.11 -10.94 7.68
N GLY A 91 12.11 -12.28 7.64
CA GLY A 91 11.23 -13.13 8.43
C GLY A 91 11.28 -14.57 7.93
N THR A 92 10.50 -15.45 8.57
CA THR A 92 10.19 -16.78 8.04
C THR A 92 8.68 -17.03 8.14
N GLU A 93 7.90 -15.97 8.27
CA GLU A 93 6.47 -16.01 8.45
C GLU A 93 5.75 -16.23 7.12
N ASP A 94 6.41 -15.97 5.98
CA ASP A 94 5.94 -16.25 4.61
C ASP A 94 4.51 -15.71 4.41
N ILE A 95 4.29 -14.44 4.73
CA ILE A 95 2.94 -13.84 4.85
C ILE A 95 2.34 -13.59 3.46
N TRP A 96 3.15 -13.07 2.54
CA TRP A 96 2.70 -12.58 1.25
C TRP A 96 3.17 -13.46 0.09
N TRP A 97 2.43 -13.43 -1.00
CA TRP A 97 2.87 -13.93 -2.29
C TRP A 97 2.39 -13.01 -3.40
N ILE A 98 3.05 -13.11 -4.55
CA ILE A 98 2.71 -12.32 -5.73
C ILE A 98 2.99 -13.11 -6.98
N LEU A 99 2.14 -12.94 -7.98
CA LEU A 99 2.39 -13.42 -9.32
C LEU A 99 3.07 -12.31 -10.12
N GLU A 100 4.40 -12.37 -10.19
CA GLU A 100 5.26 -11.36 -10.81
C GLU A 100 4.73 -10.86 -12.17
N GLY A 101 4.52 -9.54 -12.25
CA GLY A 101 4.08 -8.83 -13.46
C GLY A 101 2.64 -9.12 -13.90
N LYS A 102 1.83 -9.77 -13.06
CA LYS A 102 0.44 -10.13 -13.39
C LYS A 102 -0.57 -9.75 -12.32
N ASP A 103 -0.18 -9.78 -11.05
CA ASP A 103 -1.08 -9.56 -9.92
C ASP A 103 -0.38 -8.75 -8.82
N TYR A 104 -1.14 -8.30 -7.83
CA TYR A 104 -0.65 -7.57 -6.66
C TYR A 104 -0.32 -8.53 -5.51
N PRO A 105 0.28 -8.06 -4.40
CA PRO A 105 0.47 -8.92 -3.23
C PRO A 105 -0.84 -9.48 -2.68
N HIS A 106 -0.84 -10.78 -2.44
CA HIS A 106 -1.91 -11.54 -1.83
C HIS A 106 -1.40 -12.21 -0.55
N LEU A 107 -2.30 -12.56 0.35
CA LEU A 107 -1.91 -13.38 1.49
C LEU A 107 -1.60 -14.80 1.01
N TRP A 108 -0.52 -15.41 1.49
CA TRP A 108 -0.01 -16.70 1.00
C TRP A 108 -1.07 -17.80 0.97
N TRP A 109 -1.94 -17.84 1.99
CA TRP A 109 -3.00 -18.85 2.05
C TRP A 109 -4.04 -18.72 0.92
N GLU A 110 -4.20 -17.55 0.29
CA GLU A 110 -5.09 -17.36 -0.88
C GLU A 110 -4.55 -18.08 -2.12
N ALA A 111 -3.24 -18.38 -2.18
CA ALA A 111 -2.64 -19.12 -3.29
C ALA A 111 -3.19 -20.54 -3.43
N ALA A 112 -3.65 -21.14 -2.31
CA ALA A 112 -4.18 -22.50 -2.29
C ALA A 112 -5.62 -22.60 -2.80
N GLU A 113 -6.31 -21.47 -3.01
CA GLU A 113 -7.73 -21.42 -3.42
C GLU A 113 -7.92 -21.03 -4.90
N LYS A 114 -6.84 -20.79 -5.65
CA LYS A 114 -6.83 -20.57 -7.10
C LYS A 114 -6.44 -21.85 -7.85
#